data_AF-A0A7L5ARR1-F1
#
_entry.id   AF-A0A7L5ARR1-F1
#
_cell.length_a   1.000
_cell.length_b   1.000
_cell.length_c   1.000
_cell.angle_alpha   90.00
_cell.angle_beta   90.00
_cell.angle_gamma   90.00
#
_symmetry.space_group_name_H-M   'P 1'
#
loop_
_entity.id
_entity.type
_entity.pdbx_description
1 polymer ?
#
loop_
_entity_poly.entity_id
_entity_poly.type
_entity_poly.pdbx_seq_one_letter_code
_entity_poly.pdbx_strand_id
1 'polypeptide(L)'
;MASLLLAGSLAVTLAACGSSDSSARSSDAAADAVVTETVEAAEETEPLAAETEDVGEEADTDAPDSAQADAGADADSAGAATPAPEGAMISAMYNRDLPEEVGDFTHTGSLGDAEEYKLDEDAGAFNAIGVEFIVGMDYAGAIENLNDTVPGGTGLCGTPSGSDHPLCYLQTADGALVVTAYSTFITVDEAAAFCNELTAQLGTE
;
A
#
# COMPACT_ATOMS: atom_id res chain seq x y z
N MET A 1 -43.68 -11.96 54.22
CA MET A 1 -42.24 -12.25 54.07
C MET A 1 -41.77 -11.40 52.91
N ALA A 2 -41.32 -10.16 53.16
CA ALA A 2 -39.92 -9.78 53.46
C ALA A 2 -38.99 -10.07 52.27
N SER A 3 -38.76 -9.07 51.41
CA SER A 3 -37.43 -8.44 51.17
C SER A 3 -36.77 -9.01 49.90
N LEU A 4 -35.96 -8.31 49.08
CA LEU A 4 -35.32 -6.98 49.12
C LEU A 4 -34.90 -6.62 47.67
N LEU A 5 -35.10 -5.36 47.26
CA LEU A 5 -34.53 -4.75 46.05
C LEU A 5 -33.02 -4.54 46.21
N LEU A 6 -32.22 -4.74 45.17
CA LEU A 6 -30.90 -4.10 45.04
C LEU A 6 -30.62 -3.75 43.57
N ALA A 7 -30.85 -2.48 43.23
CA ALA A 7 -30.34 -1.84 42.02
C ALA A 7 -28.98 -1.23 42.36
N GLY A 8 -27.93 -1.61 41.62
CA GLY A 8 -26.59 -1.05 41.76
C GLY A 8 -26.27 -0.12 40.60
N SER A 9 -26.21 1.18 40.87
CA SER A 9 -25.73 2.20 39.93
C SER A 9 -24.22 2.41 40.16
N LEU A 10 -23.41 2.24 39.13
CA LEU A 10 -21.99 2.62 39.13
C LEU A 10 -21.88 4.09 38.70
N ALA A 11 -21.57 4.95 39.65
CA ALA A 11 -21.17 6.33 39.39
C ALA A 11 -19.64 6.36 39.16
N VAL A 12 -19.23 6.71 37.96
CA VAL A 12 -17.82 7.02 37.64
C VAL A 12 -17.60 8.50 37.95
N THR A 13 -16.80 8.78 38.98
CA THR A 13 -16.36 10.13 39.34
C THR A 13 -15.15 10.54 38.51
N LEU A 14 -15.29 11.59 37.70
CA LEU A 14 -14.19 12.29 37.04
C LEU A 14 -13.29 12.97 38.10
N ALA A 15 -12.01 12.62 38.12
CA ALA A 15 -10.98 13.39 38.81
C ALA A 15 -10.25 14.26 37.79
N ALA A 16 -10.54 15.56 37.83
CA ALA A 16 -9.74 16.61 37.21
C ALA A 16 -8.72 17.13 38.24
N CYS A 17 -7.43 17.09 37.90
CA CYS A 17 -6.33 17.75 38.60
C CYS A 17 -5.16 17.76 37.59
N GLY A 18 -4.47 18.84 37.25
CA GLY A 18 -4.32 20.15 37.86
C GLY A 18 -2.91 20.62 37.45
N SER A 19 -2.82 21.84 36.93
CA SER A 19 -1.65 22.41 36.25
C SER A 19 -0.41 22.68 37.11
N SER A 20 0.73 22.80 36.39
CA SER A 20 1.78 23.83 36.51
C SER A 20 3.17 23.47 37.09
N ASP A 21 4.15 23.56 36.17
CA ASP A 21 5.49 24.19 36.24
C ASP A 21 6.47 23.92 37.39
N SER A 22 7.67 23.43 37.05
CA SER A 22 8.95 24.08 37.45
C SER A 22 10.19 23.43 36.83
N SER A 23 11.13 24.30 36.49
CA SER A 23 12.46 24.09 35.91
C SER A 23 13.41 23.21 36.72
N ALA A 24 14.32 22.49 36.05
CA ALA A 24 15.78 22.67 36.22
C ALA A 24 16.57 21.58 35.46
N ARG A 25 17.67 22.04 34.85
CA ARG A 25 18.74 21.25 34.25
C ARG A 25 19.30 20.20 35.21
N SER A 26 19.65 19.03 34.69
CA SER A 26 20.88 18.35 35.10
C SER A 26 21.53 17.74 33.87
N SER A 27 22.69 18.30 33.51
CA SER A 27 23.67 17.63 32.67
C SER A 27 24.26 16.49 33.50
N ASP A 28 24.21 15.27 33.00
CA ASP A 28 25.18 14.25 33.38
C ASP A 28 25.61 13.51 32.12
N ALA A 29 26.90 13.62 31.86
CA ALA A 29 27.61 12.90 30.84
C ALA A 29 28.02 11.55 31.43
N ALA A 30 27.76 10.47 30.71
CA ALA A 30 28.51 9.24 30.88
C ALA A 30 28.72 8.61 29.51
N ALA A 31 29.98 8.65 29.09
CA ALA A 31 30.53 7.87 28.01
C ALA A 31 30.69 6.41 28.46
N ASP A 32 30.37 5.46 27.58
CA ASP A 32 30.96 4.12 27.51
C ASP A 32 30.70 3.61 26.07
N ALA A 33 31.66 3.72 25.17
CA ALA A 33 32.75 2.79 24.92
C ALA A 33 32.31 1.50 24.17
N VAL A 34 32.65 1.50 22.87
CA VAL A 34 33.25 0.39 22.10
C VAL A 34 32.56 -0.98 22.14
N VAL A 35 31.95 -1.37 21.02
CA VAL A 35 32.29 -2.64 20.34
C VAL A 35 32.34 -2.39 18.84
N THR A 36 33.55 -2.42 18.30
CA THR A 36 33.87 -2.66 16.88
C THR A 36 33.84 -4.17 16.64
N GLU A 37 32.99 -4.65 15.73
CA GLU A 37 33.26 -5.90 15.02
C GLU A 37 33.56 -5.59 13.56
N THR A 38 34.84 -5.68 13.26
CA THR A 38 35.42 -5.80 11.93
C THR A 38 35.17 -7.23 11.47
N VAL A 39 34.49 -7.42 10.33
CA VAL A 39 34.46 -8.71 9.63
C VAL A 39 35.25 -8.55 8.34
N GLU A 40 36.20 -9.46 8.18
CA GLU A 40 37.23 -9.51 7.15
C GLU A 40 36.69 -9.54 5.72
N ALA A 41 37.52 -8.97 4.85
CA ALA A 41 37.51 -9.15 3.41
C ALA A 41 37.74 -10.63 3.03
N ALA A 42 37.00 -11.10 2.03
CA ALA A 42 37.39 -12.22 1.20
C ALA A 42 37.59 -11.70 -0.23
N GLU A 43 38.85 -11.62 -0.65
CA GLU A 43 39.26 -11.52 -2.05
C GLU A 43 39.38 -12.91 -2.69
N GLU A 44 39.48 -12.88 -4.02
CA GLU A 44 39.86 -13.94 -4.97
C GLU A 44 38.70 -14.87 -5.38
N THR A 45 38.35 -15.03 -6.66
CA THR A 45 39.23 -15.36 -7.79
C THR A 45 38.43 -15.25 -9.11
N GLU A 46 38.89 -14.48 -10.10
CA GLU A 46 38.60 -14.73 -11.53
C GLU A 46 39.57 -15.82 -12.03
N PRO A 47 39.22 -16.73 -12.98
CA PRO A 47 39.33 -16.35 -14.41
C PRO A 47 38.57 -17.21 -15.48
N LEU A 48 38.58 -16.71 -16.73
CA LEU A 48 38.53 -17.42 -18.05
C LEU A 48 37.17 -18.06 -18.47
N ALA A 49 36.76 -18.14 -19.74
CA ALA A 49 37.24 -17.65 -21.04
C ALA A 49 36.18 -17.92 -22.13
N ALA A 50 36.31 -17.14 -23.22
CA ALA A 50 36.18 -17.50 -24.64
C ALA A 50 34.84 -17.97 -25.25
N GLU A 51 34.29 -17.04 -26.06
CA GLU A 51 33.86 -17.15 -27.47
C GLU A 51 33.71 -18.53 -28.14
N THR A 52 32.61 -18.72 -28.89
CA THR A 52 32.66 -19.12 -30.31
C THR A 52 31.40 -18.66 -31.05
N GLU A 53 31.64 -18.16 -32.25
CA GLU A 53 30.74 -17.81 -33.35
C GLU A 53 29.92 -19.02 -33.85
N ASP A 54 28.73 -18.79 -34.42
CA ASP A 54 28.34 -19.54 -35.64
C ASP A 54 27.36 -18.74 -36.51
N VAL A 55 27.64 -18.82 -37.80
CA VAL A 55 27.06 -18.11 -38.94
C VAL A 55 25.94 -18.96 -39.54
N GLY A 56 24.82 -18.32 -39.90
CA GLY A 56 23.75 -18.96 -40.66
C GLY A 56 23.02 -17.95 -41.54
N GLU A 57 23.57 -17.74 -42.73
CA GLU A 57 23.10 -16.87 -43.81
C GLU A 57 22.10 -17.61 -44.74
N GLU A 58 21.40 -16.82 -45.56
CA GLU A 58 20.53 -17.17 -46.71
C GLU A 58 19.09 -17.63 -46.42
N ALA A 59 18.06 -17.30 -47.19
CA ALA A 59 17.74 -16.27 -48.18
C ALA A 59 16.30 -16.55 -48.63
N ASP A 60 15.63 -15.50 -49.11
CA ASP A 60 14.54 -15.52 -50.10
C ASP A 60 13.22 -16.27 -49.82
N THR A 61 12.18 -15.46 -49.58
CA THR A 61 10.93 -15.61 -50.34
C THR A 61 10.28 -14.24 -50.58
N ASP A 62 10.31 -13.82 -51.84
CA ASP A 62 9.59 -12.69 -52.44
C ASP A 62 8.06 -12.98 -52.55
N ALA A 63 7.24 -12.06 -52.02
CA ALA A 63 5.93 -11.50 -52.47
C ALA A 63 4.79 -12.42 -53.02
N PRO A 64 3.49 -12.01 -53.05
CA PRO A 64 2.94 -10.65 -52.95
C PRO A 64 1.68 -10.42 -52.08
N ASP A 65 1.49 -9.14 -51.74
CA ASP A 65 0.24 -8.34 -51.71
C ASP A 65 -1.12 -9.06 -51.60
N SER A 66 -1.80 -8.84 -50.48
CA SER A 66 -3.26 -8.83 -50.39
C SER A 66 -3.68 -7.97 -49.20
N ALA A 67 -4.06 -6.73 -49.50
CA ALA A 67 -4.81 -5.87 -48.60
C ALA A 67 -6.11 -6.57 -48.16
N GLN A 68 -6.18 -6.93 -46.88
CA GLN A 68 -7.43 -7.20 -46.20
C GLN A 68 -7.36 -6.50 -44.85
N ALA A 69 -8.11 -5.40 -44.74
CA ALA A 69 -8.35 -4.71 -43.49
C ALA A 69 -9.22 -5.62 -42.62
N ASP A 70 -8.59 -6.56 -41.92
CA ASP A 70 -9.17 -7.15 -40.74
C ASP A 70 -8.89 -6.18 -39.60
N ALA A 71 -9.98 -5.57 -39.13
CA ALA A 71 -10.08 -5.05 -37.78
C ALA A 71 -9.86 -6.24 -36.83
N GLY A 72 -8.59 -6.62 -36.68
CA GLY A 72 -8.13 -7.50 -35.64
C GLY A 72 -8.40 -6.75 -34.36
N ALA A 73 -9.46 -7.18 -33.68
CA ALA A 73 -9.73 -6.84 -32.31
C ALA A 73 -8.39 -6.86 -31.57
N ASP A 74 -7.94 -5.67 -31.19
CA ASP A 74 -7.04 -5.53 -30.08
C ASP A 74 -7.60 -6.44 -28.99
N ALA A 75 -6.86 -7.48 -28.63
CA ALA A 75 -7.10 -8.13 -27.36
C ALA A 75 -6.80 -7.03 -26.35
N ASP A 76 -7.86 -6.28 -26.00
CA ASP A 76 -7.94 -5.27 -24.97
C ASP A 76 -7.07 -5.74 -23.82
N SER A 77 -5.87 -5.16 -23.71
CA SER A 77 -5.27 -5.00 -22.40
C SER A 77 -6.34 -4.23 -21.65
N ALA A 78 -7.08 -4.91 -20.76
CA ALA A 78 -8.07 -4.30 -19.90
C ALA A 78 -7.47 -2.98 -19.41
N GLY A 79 -8.01 -1.87 -19.91
CA GLY A 79 -7.34 -0.58 -19.76
C GLY A 79 -7.20 -0.32 -18.27
N ALA A 80 -5.95 -0.25 -17.79
CA ALA A 80 -5.66 -0.02 -16.38
C ALA A 80 -6.53 1.14 -15.88
N ALA A 81 -7.25 0.92 -14.78
CA ALA A 81 -8.17 1.90 -14.24
C ALA A 81 -7.41 3.21 -14.00
N THR A 82 -8.03 4.32 -14.42
CA THR A 82 -7.50 5.65 -14.18
C THR A 82 -7.99 6.18 -12.83
N PRO A 83 -7.28 7.15 -12.22
CA PRO A 83 -7.76 7.82 -11.01
C PRO A 83 -9.18 8.38 -11.18
N ALA A 84 -9.94 8.38 -10.10
CA ALA A 84 -11.28 8.95 -10.09
C ALA A 84 -11.22 10.48 -10.32
N PRO A 85 -12.29 11.10 -10.83
CA PRO A 85 -12.36 12.55 -10.97
C PRO A 85 -12.12 13.28 -9.64
N GLU A 86 -11.49 14.44 -9.69
CA GLU A 86 -11.28 15.26 -8.49
C GLU A 86 -12.60 15.54 -7.77
N GLY A 87 -12.62 15.30 -6.45
CA GLY A 87 -13.79 15.49 -5.60
C GLY A 87 -14.76 14.32 -5.56
N ALA A 88 -14.57 13.27 -6.36
CA ALA A 88 -15.30 12.01 -6.21
C ALA A 88 -14.88 11.32 -4.90
N MET A 89 -15.83 10.66 -4.25
CA MET A 89 -15.56 9.84 -3.06
C MET A 89 -16.05 8.41 -3.31
N ILE A 90 -15.36 7.42 -2.75
CA ILE A 90 -15.86 6.05 -2.74
C ILE A 90 -17.13 6.05 -1.89
N SER A 91 -18.16 5.32 -2.32
CA SER A 91 -19.38 5.22 -1.52
C SER A 91 -19.10 4.63 -0.14
N ALA A 92 -19.98 4.91 0.83
CA ALA A 92 -19.79 4.50 2.22
C ALA A 92 -19.33 3.04 2.37
N MET A 93 -18.26 2.83 3.15
CA MET A 93 -17.59 1.54 3.29
C MET A 93 -18.00 0.78 4.56
N TYR A 94 -18.74 1.41 5.47
CA TYR A 94 -19.17 0.73 6.70
C TYR A 94 -20.04 -0.51 6.44
N ASN A 95 -19.59 -1.67 6.96
CA ASN A 95 -20.16 -3.01 6.73
C ASN A 95 -20.17 -3.47 5.26
N ARG A 96 -19.26 -2.96 4.45
CA ARG A 96 -19.10 -3.38 3.08
C ARG A 96 -17.87 -4.29 2.94
N ASP A 97 -18.04 -5.38 2.23
CA ASP A 97 -16.93 -6.28 1.90
C ASP A 97 -16.06 -5.66 0.81
N LEU A 98 -14.74 -5.87 0.92
CA LEU A 98 -13.80 -5.52 -0.15
C LEU A 98 -13.82 -6.60 -1.25
N PRO A 99 -13.45 -6.27 -2.50
CA PRO A 99 -13.44 -7.25 -3.59
C PRO A 99 -12.44 -8.38 -3.35
N GLU A 100 -12.75 -9.60 -3.80
CA GLU A 100 -11.81 -10.74 -3.71
C GLU A 100 -10.57 -10.56 -4.62
N GLU A 101 -10.68 -9.80 -5.70
CA GLU A 101 -9.60 -9.54 -6.66
C GLU A 101 -9.54 -8.05 -7.01
N VAL A 102 -8.33 -7.49 -7.07
CA VAL A 102 -8.07 -6.09 -7.44
C VAL A 102 -6.90 -6.04 -8.42
N GLY A 103 -7.21 -5.88 -9.70
CA GLY A 103 -6.21 -6.06 -10.76
C GLY A 103 -5.60 -7.46 -10.69
N ASP A 104 -4.28 -7.54 -10.60
CA ASP A 104 -3.53 -8.80 -10.48
C ASP A 104 -3.43 -9.31 -9.03
N PHE A 105 -3.98 -8.57 -8.06
CA PHE A 105 -3.89 -8.95 -6.65
C PHE A 105 -5.12 -9.74 -6.20
N THR A 106 -4.89 -10.83 -5.48
CA THR A 106 -5.93 -11.67 -4.88
C THR A 106 -5.96 -11.47 -3.37
N HIS A 107 -7.16 -11.39 -2.80
CA HIS A 107 -7.37 -11.36 -1.36
C HIS A 107 -6.98 -12.70 -0.72
N THR A 108 -6.08 -12.68 0.27
CA THR A 108 -5.51 -13.90 0.90
C THR A 108 -5.83 -14.03 2.38
N GLY A 109 -6.70 -13.16 2.92
CA GLY A 109 -7.07 -13.10 4.33
C GLY A 109 -6.69 -11.77 4.95
N SER A 110 -6.61 -11.70 6.28
CA SER A 110 -6.37 -10.45 7.00
C SER A 110 -5.14 -10.48 7.91
N LEU A 111 -4.51 -9.32 8.05
CA LEU A 111 -3.42 -9.06 8.99
C LEU A 111 -3.82 -7.93 9.94
N GLY A 112 -4.31 -8.30 11.13
CA GLY A 112 -4.90 -7.33 12.05
C GLY A 112 -6.25 -6.85 11.52
N ASP A 113 -6.42 -5.54 11.38
CA ASP A 113 -7.64 -4.91 10.84
C ASP A 113 -7.56 -4.68 9.31
N ALA A 114 -6.41 -4.99 8.69
CA ALA A 114 -6.21 -4.84 7.25
C ALA A 114 -6.50 -6.16 6.50
N GLU A 115 -7.26 -6.07 5.41
CA GLU A 115 -7.42 -7.17 4.44
C GLU A 115 -6.19 -7.22 3.51
N GLU A 116 -5.61 -8.39 3.32
CA GLU A 116 -4.31 -8.61 2.67
C GLU A 116 -4.48 -9.13 1.24
N TYR A 117 -3.89 -8.42 0.30
CA TYR A 117 -3.91 -8.71 -1.13
C TYR A 117 -2.52 -9.07 -1.64
N LYS A 118 -2.37 -10.15 -2.40
CA LYS A 118 -1.08 -10.64 -2.92
C LYS A 118 -1.13 -10.86 -4.43
N LEU A 119 -0.02 -10.58 -5.11
CA LEU A 119 0.15 -10.89 -6.55
C LEU A 119 0.16 -12.39 -6.85
N ASP A 120 0.61 -13.20 -5.89
CA ASP A 120 0.68 -14.65 -5.99
C ASP A 120 0.42 -15.22 -4.59
N GLU A 121 -0.42 -16.25 -4.49
CA GLU A 121 -0.82 -16.82 -3.20
C GLU A 121 0.37 -17.45 -2.44
N ASP A 122 1.39 -17.90 -3.17
CA ASP A 122 2.64 -18.45 -2.62
C ASP A 122 3.71 -17.37 -2.41
N ALA A 123 3.47 -16.13 -2.87
CA ALA A 123 4.35 -15.02 -2.55
C ALA A 123 4.31 -14.73 -1.04
N GLY A 124 5.49 -14.67 -0.44
CA GLY A 124 5.61 -14.22 0.95
C GLY A 124 5.08 -12.79 1.14
N ALA A 125 5.00 -12.33 2.39
CA ALA A 125 4.52 -11.00 2.77
C ALA A 125 5.23 -9.82 2.07
N PHE A 126 6.34 -10.07 1.38
CA PHE A 126 7.08 -9.09 0.59
C PHE A 126 6.40 -8.68 -0.74
N ASN A 127 5.27 -9.28 -1.13
CA ASN A 127 4.50 -8.87 -2.32
C ASN A 127 3.02 -8.64 -1.97
N ALA A 128 2.77 -8.08 -0.78
CA ALA A 128 1.43 -7.90 -0.25
C ALA A 128 1.06 -6.42 -0.06
N ILE A 129 -0.21 -6.12 -0.29
CA ILE A 129 -0.87 -4.84 -0.01
C ILE A 129 -1.91 -5.09 1.09
N GLY A 130 -1.87 -4.29 2.15
CA GLY A 130 -2.92 -4.24 3.16
C GLY A 130 -3.92 -3.13 2.86
N VAL A 131 -5.21 -3.43 2.98
CA VAL A 131 -6.30 -2.45 2.84
C VAL A 131 -7.09 -2.40 4.14
N GLU A 132 -7.09 -1.25 4.80
CA GLU A 132 -7.82 -1.01 6.05
C GLU A 132 -8.82 0.13 5.86
N PHE A 133 -10.05 -0.05 6.33
CA PHE A 133 -11.03 1.04 6.39
C PHE A 133 -11.07 1.69 7.76
N ILE A 134 -10.87 3.01 7.80
CA ILE A 134 -10.91 3.79 9.04
C ILE A 134 -12.05 4.81 9.00
N VAL A 135 -13.09 4.51 9.77
CA VAL A 135 -14.28 5.37 9.91
C VAL A 135 -13.90 6.74 10.47
N GLY A 136 -14.37 7.80 9.82
CA GLY A 136 -14.18 9.18 10.28
C GLY A 136 -12.72 9.67 10.27
N MET A 137 -11.83 9.01 9.51
CA MET A 137 -10.47 9.49 9.31
C MET A 137 -10.47 10.89 8.66
N ASP A 138 -9.65 11.79 9.17
CA ASP A 138 -9.37 13.08 8.53
C ASP A 138 -8.40 12.90 7.37
N TYR A 139 -8.94 12.80 6.15
CA TYR A 139 -8.17 12.60 4.94
C TYR A 139 -7.12 13.70 4.72
N ALA A 140 -7.49 14.98 4.96
CA ALA A 140 -6.60 16.11 4.70
C ALA A 140 -5.35 16.04 5.58
N GLY A 141 -5.51 15.78 6.88
CA GLY A 141 -4.38 15.58 7.80
C GLY A 141 -3.58 14.30 7.50
N ALA A 142 -4.22 13.25 6.99
CA ALA A 142 -3.53 12.00 6.67
C ALA A 142 -2.52 12.15 5.51
N ILE A 143 -2.90 12.89 4.46
CA ILE A 143 -2.05 13.08 3.28
C ILE A 143 -0.89 14.06 3.50
N GLU A 144 -0.94 14.90 4.54
CA GLU A 144 0.13 15.88 4.83
C GLU A 144 1.50 15.23 5.09
N ASN A 145 1.52 13.96 5.51
CA ASN A 145 2.76 13.23 5.81
C ASN A 145 3.33 12.46 4.62
N LEU A 146 2.63 12.47 3.47
CA LEU A 146 3.09 11.81 2.25
C LEU A 146 4.01 12.72 1.44
N ASN A 147 5.09 12.13 0.93
CA ASN A 147 6.00 12.76 -0.02
C ASN A 147 5.81 12.14 -1.41
N ASP A 148 6.23 12.88 -2.44
CA ASP A 148 6.25 12.43 -3.85
C ASP A 148 4.92 11.84 -4.32
N THR A 149 3.83 12.55 -4.00
CA THR A 149 2.48 12.03 -4.16
C THR A 149 2.05 11.93 -5.61
N VAL A 150 1.34 10.86 -5.94
CA VAL A 150 0.62 10.66 -7.22
C VAL A 150 -0.87 10.44 -6.95
N PRO A 151 -1.76 10.80 -7.90
CA PRO A 151 -3.18 10.46 -7.79
C PRO A 151 -3.40 8.94 -7.83
N GLY A 152 -4.24 8.44 -6.93
CA GLY A 152 -4.65 7.04 -6.89
C GLY A 152 -6.06 6.92 -6.33
N GLY A 153 -6.95 6.23 -7.03
CA GLY A 153 -8.36 6.12 -6.68
C GLY A 153 -9.03 7.49 -6.52
N THR A 154 -9.68 7.71 -5.37
CA THR A 154 -10.27 9.01 -4.96
C THR A 154 -9.34 9.89 -4.11
N GLY A 155 -8.06 9.53 -4.01
CA GLY A 155 -7.11 10.25 -3.16
C GLY A 155 -5.68 10.24 -3.69
N LEU A 156 -4.73 10.06 -2.78
CA LEU A 156 -3.30 10.21 -3.05
C LEU A 156 -2.51 9.03 -2.51
N CYS A 157 -1.55 8.59 -3.31
CA CYS A 157 -0.52 7.64 -2.96
C CYS A 157 0.82 8.37 -2.86
N GLY A 158 1.68 7.95 -1.93
CA GLY A 158 3.03 8.49 -1.82
C GLY A 158 3.86 7.69 -0.82
N THR A 159 4.98 8.26 -0.40
CA THR A 159 5.85 7.64 0.60
C THR A 159 5.79 8.44 1.90
N PRO A 160 5.36 7.85 3.03
CA PRO A 160 5.25 8.57 4.28
C PRO A 160 6.62 8.89 4.87
N SER A 161 6.72 10.01 5.57
CA SER A 161 7.98 10.42 6.22
C SER A 161 8.46 9.36 7.23
N GLY A 162 9.64 8.78 7.00
CA GLY A 162 10.25 7.78 7.89
C GLY A 162 9.95 6.32 7.53
N SER A 163 9.37 6.07 6.35
CA SER A 163 9.21 4.75 5.75
C SER A 163 9.63 4.82 4.28
N ASP A 164 10.03 3.68 3.72
CA ASP A 164 10.28 3.54 2.28
C ASP A 164 9.13 2.85 1.54
N HIS A 165 8.08 2.46 2.28
CA HIS A 165 6.94 1.73 1.78
C HIS A 165 5.84 2.67 1.26
N PRO A 166 5.27 2.42 0.07
CA PRO A 166 4.13 3.19 -0.41
C PRO A 166 2.92 3.12 0.53
N LEU A 167 2.24 4.26 0.66
CA LEU A 167 1.02 4.41 1.42
C LEU A 167 0.05 5.28 0.62
N CYS A 168 -1.19 4.82 0.48
CA CYS A 168 -2.26 5.58 -0.13
C CYS A 168 -3.40 5.82 0.85
N TYR A 169 -4.04 6.97 0.71
CA TYR A 169 -5.31 7.27 1.35
C TYR A 169 -6.35 7.51 0.27
N LEU A 170 -7.49 6.82 0.35
CA LEU A 170 -8.62 6.98 -0.56
C LEU A 170 -9.80 7.57 0.21
N GLN A 171 -10.39 8.63 -0.31
CA GLN A 171 -11.56 9.25 0.30
C GLN A 171 -12.79 8.36 0.10
N THR A 172 -13.51 8.15 1.19
CA THR A 172 -14.82 7.48 1.20
C THR A 172 -15.85 8.44 1.81
N ALA A 173 -17.15 8.22 1.58
CA ALA A 173 -18.20 9.06 2.12
C ALA A 173 -18.25 9.11 3.66
N ASP A 174 -17.69 8.10 4.34
CA ASP A 174 -17.78 7.91 5.80
C ASP A 174 -16.41 7.75 6.50
N GLY A 175 -15.30 7.97 5.80
CA GLY A 175 -13.94 7.85 6.33
C GLY A 175 -12.89 7.80 5.22
N ALA A 176 -11.87 6.96 5.41
CA ALA A 176 -10.88 6.70 4.36
C ALA A 176 -10.46 5.22 4.33
N LEU A 177 -10.10 4.74 3.15
CA LEU A 177 -9.33 3.52 2.99
C LEU A 177 -7.84 3.86 3.07
N VAL A 178 -7.10 3.11 3.87
CA VAL A 178 -5.65 3.16 3.97
C VAL A 178 -5.10 1.94 3.25
N VAL A 179 -4.31 2.18 2.20
CA VAL A 179 -3.71 1.14 1.38
C VAL A 179 -2.20 1.17 1.61
N THR A 180 -1.66 0.14 2.24
CA THR A 180 -0.24 0.04 2.60
C THR A 180 0.42 -1.06 1.80
N ALA A 181 1.45 -0.72 1.03
CA ALA A 181 2.32 -1.73 0.45
C ALA A 181 3.31 -2.22 1.53
N TYR A 182 3.33 -3.51 1.85
CA TYR A 182 4.22 -4.05 2.89
C TYR A 182 5.67 -4.22 2.43
N SER A 183 5.97 -3.84 1.18
CA SER A 183 7.26 -4.03 0.55
C SER A 183 7.61 -2.87 -0.36
N THR A 184 8.90 -2.62 -0.50
CA THR A 184 9.46 -1.62 -1.42
C THR A 184 9.55 -2.14 -2.86
N PHE A 185 9.25 -3.42 -3.09
CA PHE A 185 9.12 -3.97 -4.45
C PHE A 185 7.85 -3.47 -5.15
N ILE A 186 6.81 -3.16 -4.38
CA ILE A 186 5.63 -2.46 -4.88
C ILE A 186 5.97 -0.97 -4.86
N THR A 187 5.91 -0.35 -6.03
CA THR A 187 6.18 1.08 -6.21
C THR A 187 4.94 1.92 -5.87
N VAL A 188 5.13 3.23 -5.72
CA VAL A 188 4.02 4.18 -5.51
C VAL A 188 3.03 4.14 -6.69
N ASP A 189 3.52 4.01 -7.92
CA ASP A 189 2.68 3.92 -9.12
C ASP A 189 1.87 2.62 -9.17
N GLU A 190 2.47 1.49 -8.76
CA GLU A 190 1.74 0.21 -8.67
C GLU A 190 0.68 0.23 -7.56
N ALA A 191 0.99 0.83 -6.40
CA ALA A 191 0.01 1.05 -5.34
C ALA A 191 -1.14 1.98 -5.82
N ALA A 192 -0.82 3.00 -6.61
CA ALA A 192 -1.83 3.88 -7.21
C ALA A 192 -2.71 3.15 -8.23
N ALA A 193 -2.12 2.28 -9.06
CA ALA A 193 -2.87 1.44 -9.99
C ALA A 193 -3.83 0.50 -9.26
N PHE A 194 -3.36 -0.16 -8.19
CA PHE A 194 -4.22 -0.96 -7.31
C PHE A 194 -5.37 -0.12 -6.74
N CYS A 195 -5.09 1.10 -6.27
CA CYS A 195 -6.12 1.99 -5.73
C CYS A 195 -7.14 2.41 -6.79
N ASN A 196 -6.73 2.60 -8.05
CA ASN A 196 -7.64 2.92 -9.15
C ASN A 196 -8.60 1.76 -9.42
N GLU A 197 -8.08 0.53 -9.50
CA GLU A 197 -8.88 -0.68 -9.69
C GLU A 197 -9.85 -0.89 -8.53
N LEU A 198 -9.35 -0.76 -7.29
CA LEU A 198 -10.16 -0.87 -6.09
C LEU A 198 -11.30 0.15 -6.11
N THR A 199 -10.98 1.41 -6.43
CA THR A 199 -11.98 2.49 -6.52
C THR A 199 -13.01 2.24 -7.61
N ALA A 200 -12.58 1.74 -8.78
CA ALA A 200 -13.49 1.42 -9.87
C ALA A 200 -14.49 0.33 -9.49
N GLN A 201 -14.02 -0.71 -8.79
CA GLN A 201 -14.87 -1.80 -8.29
C GLN A 201 -15.77 -1.37 -7.14
N LEU A 202 -15.26 -0.51 -6.26
CA LEU A 202 -16.04 -0.01 -5.14
C LEU A 202 -17.10 1.02 -5.58
N GLY A 203 -16.85 1.73 -6.68
CA GLY A 203 -17.74 2.77 -7.17
C GLY A 203 -17.65 4.06 -6.36
N THR A 204 -17.97 5.16 -7.02
CA THR A 204 -17.89 6.51 -6.47
C THR A 204 -19.23 7.24 -6.51
N GLU A 205 -19.36 8.26 -5.67
CA GLU A 205 -20.49 9.21 -5.63
C GLU A 205 -20.05 10.67 -5.75
#